data_AF-A0A849RE86-F1
#
_entry.id   AF-A0A849RE86-F1
#
_cell.length_a   1.000
_cell.length_b   1.000
_cell.length_c   1.000
_cell.angle_alpha   90.00
_cell.angle_beta   90.00
_cell.angle_gamma   90.00
#
_symmetry.space_group_name_H-M   'P 1'
#
loop_
_entity.id
_entity.type
_entity.pdbx_description
1 polymer ?
#
loop_
_entity_poly.entity_id
_entity_poly.type
_entity_poly.pdbx_seq_one_letter_code
_entity_poly.pdbx_strand_id
1 'polypeptide(L)'
;LNPWPVAQTFFEDKILSIWQAEAITSDLKADPGTVSCTNKTLDVATGNGLLRLLEVQLPGGKRLPIQAFLSSHHVNGVKLG
;
A
#
# COMPACT_ATOMS: atom_id res chain seq x y z
N LEU A 1 9.01 -7.21 16.56
CA LEU A 1 9.51 -5.82 16.40
C LEU A 1 9.99 -5.71 14.96
N ASN A 2 9.48 -4.78 14.15
CA ASN A 2 10.06 -4.45 12.84
C ASN A 2 11.05 -3.30 13.07
N PRO A 3 12.36 -3.57 13.21
CA PRO A 3 13.36 -2.55 13.46
C PRO A 3 13.85 -2.09 12.08
N TRP A 4 13.54 -0.84 11.76
CA TRP A 4 14.29 0.07 10.90
C TRP A 4 15.35 -0.51 9.92
N PRO A 5 15.34 -0.15 8.62
CA PRO A 5 14.45 0.81 7.97
C PRO A 5 13.09 0.20 7.62
N VAL A 6 12.04 1.04 7.66
CA VAL A 6 10.69 0.67 7.23
C VAL A 6 10.54 1.06 5.77
N ALA A 7 9.90 0.22 4.96
CA ALA A 7 9.60 0.55 3.57
C ALA A 7 8.69 1.80 3.51
N GLN A 8 8.99 2.73 2.61
CA GLN A 8 8.24 3.98 2.46
C GLN A 8 7.91 4.23 1.00
N THR A 9 6.79 4.88 0.77
CA THR A 9 6.35 5.37 -0.55
C THR A 9 5.67 6.73 -0.39
N PHE A 10 5.34 7.37 -1.51
CA PHE A 10 4.56 8.60 -1.52
C PHE A 10 3.09 8.28 -1.82
N PHE A 11 2.22 8.88 -1.03
CA PHE A 11 0.77 8.89 -1.20
C PHE A 11 0.30 10.33 -1.04
N GLU A 12 -0.21 10.95 -2.11
CA GLU A 12 -0.67 12.35 -2.10
C GLU A 12 0.35 13.34 -1.48
N ASP A 13 1.60 13.30 -1.97
CA ASP A 13 2.73 14.10 -1.46
C ASP A 13 3.12 13.84 0.01
N LYS A 14 2.52 12.83 0.65
CA LYS A 14 2.84 12.42 2.02
C LYS A 14 3.59 11.10 2.02
N ILE A 15 4.51 10.95 2.97
CA ILE A 15 5.22 9.69 3.19
C ILE A 15 4.26 8.68 3.80
N LEU A 16 4.01 7.58 3.10
CA LEU A 16 3.29 6.42 3.63
C LEU A 16 4.30 5.35 4.02
N SER A 17 4.39 5.04 5.31
CA SER A 17 5.22 3.92 5.80
C SER A 17 4.45 2.61 5.70
N ILE A 18 5.08 1.58 5.13
CA ILE A 18 4.54 0.25 4.95
C ILE A 18 5.15 -0.66 6.01
N TRP A 19 4.34 -1.09 6.97
CA TRP A 19 4.78 -1.90 8.10
C TRP A 19 4.66 -3.40 7.84
N GLN A 20 3.67 -3.80 7.05
CA GLN A 20 3.44 -5.17 6.66
C GLN A 20 2.82 -5.22 5.27
N ALA A 21 3.32 -6.13 4.44
CA ALA A 21 2.83 -6.40 3.10
C ALA A 21 3.07 -7.86 2.72
N GLU A 22 2.35 -8.34 1.72
CA GLU A 22 2.46 -9.68 1.17
C GLU A 22 2.64 -9.60 -0.35
N ALA A 23 3.59 -10.38 -0.88
CA ALA A 23 3.77 -10.51 -2.32
C ALA A 23 2.71 -11.48 -2.88
N ILE A 24 1.97 -11.03 -3.89
CA ILE A 24 0.91 -11.80 -4.53
C ILE A 24 1.31 -12.06 -5.97
N THR A 25 1.43 -13.34 -6.33
CA THR A 25 1.64 -13.75 -7.71
C THR A 25 0.41 -13.40 -8.53
N SER A 26 0.60 -12.61 -9.58
CA SER A 26 -0.47 -12.22 -10.49
C SER A 26 0.11 -11.90 -11.86
N ASP A 27 -0.58 -12.31 -12.92
CA ASP A 27 -0.25 -11.94 -14.31
C ASP A 27 -0.87 -10.59 -14.72
N LEU A 28 -1.46 -9.86 -13.76
CA LEU A 28 -2.06 -8.57 -14.03
C LEU A 28 -0.97 -7.57 -14.48
N LYS A 29 -1.11 -7.09 -15.71
CA LYS A 29 -0.26 -6.03 -16.25
C LYS A 29 -0.90 -4.68 -15.98
N ALA A 30 -0.36 -3.99 -14.98
CA ALA A 30 -0.65 -2.60 -14.68
C ALA A 30 0.68 -1.86 -14.46
N ASP A 31 0.66 -0.53 -14.63
CA ASP A 31 1.86 0.26 -14.42
C ASP A 31 2.33 0.15 -12.95
N PRO A 32 3.63 -0.10 -12.69
CA PRO A 32 4.13 -0.18 -11.33
C PRO A 32 3.78 1.07 -10.50
N GLY A 33 3.35 0.83 -9.27
CA GLY A 33 2.84 1.84 -8.34
C GLY A 33 1.32 2.03 -8.41
N THR A 34 0.61 1.46 -9.39
CA THR A 34 -0.86 1.59 -9.48
C THR A 34 -1.55 0.83 -8.35
N VAL A 35 -2.44 1.51 -7.63
CA VAL A 35 -3.24 0.92 -6.55
C VAL A 35 -4.56 0.36 -7.08
N SER A 36 -4.85 -0.87 -6.69
CA SER A 36 -6.14 -1.54 -6.87
C SER A 36 -6.75 -1.88 -5.52
N CYS A 37 -7.99 -1.45 -5.29
CA CYS A 37 -8.74 -1.80 -4.09
C CYS A 37 -9.83 -2.82 -4.42
N THR A 38 -9.64 -4.07 -4.02
CA THR A 38 -10.62 -5.16 -4.23
C THR A 38 -10.93 -5.82 -2.90
N ASN A 39 -12.20 -6.10 -2.57
CA ASN A 39 -12.57 -6.82 -1.34
C ASN A 39 -11.92 -6.29 -0.04
N LYS A 40 -11.77 -4.96 0.10
CA LYS A 40 -11.10 -4.29 1.24
C LYS A 40 -9.60 -4.62 1.39
N THR A 41 -8.96 -5.10 0.33
CA THR A 41 -7.50 -5.16 0.22
C THR A 41 -6.99 -3.94 -0.56
N LEU A 42 -5.73 -3.58 -0.35
CA LEU A 42 -5.02 -2.61 -1.17
C LEU A 42 -3.84 -3.34 -1.81
N ASP A 43 -3.93 -3.55 -3.11
CA ASP A 43 -2.92 -4.24 -3.91
C ASP A 43 -2.24 -3.23 -4.82
N VAL A 44 -0.91 -3.18 -4.79
CA VAL A 44 -0.10 -2.26 -5.59
C VAL A 44 0.56 -3.04 -6.71
N ALA A 45 0.37 -2.60 -7.95
CA ALA A 45 1.05 -3.18 -9.10
C ALA A 45 2.56 -2.98 -8.98
N THR A 46 3.32 -4.03 -9.29
CA THR A 46 4.78 -3.99 -9.31
C THR A 46 5.29 -4.41 -10.70
N GLY A 47 6.61 -4.43 -10.90
CA GLY A 47 7.18 -4.95 -12.14
C GLY A 47 6.91 -6.45 -12.37
N ASN A 48 6.56 -7.21 -11.32
CA ASN A 48 6.18 -8.60 -11.42
C ASN A 48 5.22 -8.98 -10.27
N GLY A 49 3.94 -9.14 -10.58
CA GLY A 49 2.89 -9.42 -9.61
C GLY A 49 2.42 -8.18 -8.84
N LEU A 50 1.75 -8.41 -7.71
CA LEU A 50 1.15 -7.38 -6.87
C LEU A 50 1.78 -7.40 -5.47
N LEU A 51 1.84 -6.23 -4.84
CA LEU A 51 2.18 -6.08 -3.44
C LEU A 51 0.92 -5.71 -2.65
N ARG A 52 0.41 -6.64 -1.84
CA ARG A 52 -0.74 -6.39 -0.96
C ARG A 52 -0.29 -5.72 0.31
N LEU A 53 -0.76 -4.50 0.58
CA LEU A 53 -0.49 -3.79 1.83
C LEU A 53 -1.42 -4.29 2.93
N LEU A 54 -0.85 -4.57 4.10
CA LEU A 54 -1.58 -5.11 5.26
C LEU A 54 -1.64 -4.09 6.41
N GLU A 55 -0.53 -3.39 6.67
CA GLU A 55 -0.44 -2.37 7.72
C GLU A 55 0.38 -1.17 7.23
N VAL A 56 -0.18 0.03 7.39
CA VAL A 56 0.41 1.29 6.90
C VAL A 56 0.34 2.39 7.96
N GLN A 57 1.11 3.45 7.76
CA GLN A 57 1.14 4.61 8.65
C GLN A 57 1.39 5.90 7.85
N LEU A 58 0.50 6.88 8.02
CA LEU A 58 0.70 8.26 7.54
C LEU A 58 1.61 9.06 8.50
N PRO A 59 2.24 10.15 8.04
CA PRO A 59 3.13 10.96 8.87
C PRO A 59 2.39 11.51 10.09
N GLY A 60 2.95 11.34 11.29
CA GLY A 60 2.33 11.76 12.56
C GLY A 60 1.11 10.92 13.00
N GLY A 61 0.69 9.93 12.20
CA GLY A 61 -0.43 9.04 12.51
C GLY A 61 -0.02 7.80 13.30
N LYS A 62 -1.02 7.03 13.75
CA LYS A 62 -0.82 5.67 14.27
C LYS A 62 -0.67 4.68 13.11
N ARG A 63 -0.11 3.51 13.39
CA ARG A 63 -0.18 2.39 12.45
C ARG A 63 -1.61 1.89 12.34
N LEU A 64 -2.04 1.57 11.13
CA LEU A 64 -3.41 1.19 10.82
C LEU A 64 -3.41 -0.07 9.96
N PRO A 65 -4.30 -1.04 10.24
CA PRO A 65 -4.58 -2.11 9.29
C PRO A 65 -5.20 -1.52 8.03
N ILE A 66 -4.95 -2.14 6.88
CA ILE A 66 -5.34 -1.60 5.58
C ILE A 66 -6.84 -1.35 5.46
N GLN A 67 -7.67 -2.20 6.08
CA GLN A 67 -9.11 -2.03 6.09
C GLN A 67 -9.54 -0.73 6.79
N ALA A 68 -8.89 -0.37 7.90
CA ALA A 68 -9.16 0.89 8.59
C ALA A 68 -8.68 2.10 7.78
N PHE A 69 -7.55 1.94 7.08
CA PHE A 69 -7.03 2.96 6.17
C PHE A 69 -8.01 3.22 5.01
N LEU A 70 -8.50 2.17 4.35
CA LEU A 70 -9.46 2.24 3.24
C LEU A 70 -10.83 2.80 3.66
N SER A 71 -11.25 2.62 4.91
CA SER A 71 -12.50 3.22 5.40
C SER A 71 -12.46 4.75 5.48
N SER A 72 -11.27 5.35 5.55
CA SER A 72 -11.10 6.81 5.67
C SER A 72 -10.46 7.46 4.45
N HIS A 73 -9.95 6.67 3.50
CA HIS A 73 -9.22 7.15 2.33
C HIS A 73 -9.68 6.41 1.06
N HIS A 74 -10.09 7.16 0.04
CA HIS A 74 -10.37 6.63 -1.28
C HIS A 74 -9.09 6.61 -2.12
N VAL A 75 -8.49 5.43 -2.27
CA VAL A 75 -7.14 5.27 -2.85
C VAL A 75 -7.12 4.40 -4.11
N ASN A 76 -8.28 3.96 -4.60
CA ASN A 76 -8.36 3.13 -5.80
C ASN A 76 -7.96 3.92 -7.05
N GLY A 77 -7.03 3.40 -7.85
CA GLY A 77 -6.50 4.06 -9.05
C GLY A 77 -5.44 5.13 -8.76
N VAL A 78 -5.09 5.36 -7.50
CA VAL A 78 -3.97 6.25 -7.13
C VAL A 78 -2.65 5.58 -7.51
N LYS A 79 -1.64 6.39 -7.88
CA LYS A 79 -0.28 5.92 -8.07
C LYS A 79 0.55 6.20 -6.83
N LEU A 80 1.19 5.17 -6.29
CA LEU A 80 2.20 5.28 -5.24
C LEU A 80 3.57 5.47 -5.89
N GLY A 81 4.35 6.42 -5.37
CA GLY A 81 5.67 6.77 -5.90
C GLY A 81 5.87 8.26 -6.05
#